data_AF-A0A0F7K2N3-F1
#
_entry.id   AF-A0A0F7K2N3-F1
#
_cell.length_a   1.000
_cell.length_b   1.000
_cell.length_c   1.000
_cell.angle_alpha   90.00
_cell.angle_beta   90.00
_cell.angle_gamma   90.00
#
_symmetry.space_group_name_H-M   'P 1'
#
loop_
_entity.id
_entity.type
_entity.pdbx_description
1 polymer ?
#
loop_
_entity_poly.entity_id
_entity_poly.type
_entity_poly.pdbx_seq_one_letter_code
_entity_poly.pdbx_strand_id
1 'polypeptide(L)'
;MDRSIVIEAALVDILQLKERIDVDILPMDKLDAFLLSRMYSQGQLHPGWNSRSIGQKVITNGEAFVQAILPFSACWYEAKNSTFEYVDPFHVVAGAYYGVPTLSAAEGDKVADVLDAQAKNDESEGAHYVRIGEFSLYVASEGKNRVSLYRDLKRKIGARVFNSSYPPSHHLQLVRTLPFGGVALRYIGNQQGFANRLQRWQAVSMDLAAIPFSESVRLLEAYGVNWGRSQWLIGSPFIDRKVKLYICRRKYAR
;
A
#
# COMPACT_ATOMS: atom_id res chain seq x y z
N MET A 1 -14.28 23.73 -4.49
CA MET A 1 -13.11 23.22 -3.75
C MET A 1 -12.23 22.51 -4.76
N ASP A 2 -10.94 22.84 -4.81
CA ASP A 2 -10.01 22.20 -5.74
C ASP A 2 -9.97 20.69 -5.47
N ARG A 3 -10.12 19.86 -6.50
CA ARG A 3 -10.11 18.39 -6.38
C ARG A 3 -8.80 17.90 -5.79
N SER A 4 -7.69 18.59 -6.06
CA SER A 4 -6.37 18.28 -5.50
C SER A 4 -6.41 18.27 -3.96
N ILE A 5 -7.02 19.29 -3.35
CA ILE A 5 -7.14 19.44 -1.89
C ILE A 5 -7.94 18.28 -1.27
N VAL A 6 -9.03 17.86 -1.92
CA VAL A 6 -9.88 16.77 -1.43
C VAL A 6 -9.15 15.43 -1.51
N ILE A 7 -8.38 15.20 -2.58
CA ILE A 7 -7.55 14.01 -2.73
C ILE A 7 -6.48 13.97 -1.64
N GLU A 8 -5.77 15.08 -1.41
CA GLU A 8 -4.75 15.15 -0.36
C GLU A 8 -5.31 14.87 1.04
N ALA A 9 -6.49 15.41 1.37
CA ALA A 9 -7.15 15.11 2.65
C ALA A 9 -7.49 13.62 2.78
N ALA A 10 -7.97 12.98 1.72
CA ALA A 10 -8.25 11.53 1.73
C ALA A 10 -6.97 10.68 1.80
N LEU A 11 -5.86 11.16 1.21
CA LEU A 11 -4.55 10.51 1.34
C LEU A 11 -4.02 10.56 2.77
N VAL A 12 -4.22 11.66 3.49
CA VAL A 12 -3.88 11.74 4.92
C VAL A 12 -4.59 10.65 5.73
N ASP A 13 -5.90 10.44 5.49
CA ASP A 13 -6.67 9.39 6.16
C ASP A 13 -6.12 7.98 5.87
N ILE A 14 -5.65 7.76 4.64
CA ILE A 14 -5.03 6.50 4.19
C ILE A 14 -3.69 6.25 4.88
N LEU A 15 -2.86 7.29 5.01
CA LEU A 15 -1.57 7.19 5.67
C LEU A 15 -1.76 6.96 7.17
N GLN A 16 -2.74 7.60 7.81
CA GLN A 16 -3.13 7.30 9.18
C GLN A 16 -3.68 5.87 9.35
N LEU A 17 -4.47 5.37 8.39
CA LEU A 17 -4.92 3.98 8.38
C LEU A 17 -3.72 3.03 8.37
N LYS A 18 -2.70 3.31 7.55
CA LYS A 18 -1.47 2.52 7.51
C LYS A 18 -0.77 2.50 8.87
N GLU A 19 -0.62 3.66 9.51
CA GLU A 19 -0.02 3.75 10.85
C GLU A 19 -0.81 2.95 11.89
N ARG A 20 -2.15 3.04 11.86
CA ARG A 20 -3.01 2.21 12.72
C ARG A 20 -2.77 0.72 12.50
N ILE A 21 -2.70 0.27 11.26
CA ILE A 21 -2.45 -1.16 10.94
C ILE A 21 -1.04 -1.59 11.35
N ASP A 22 -0.03 -0.73 11.25
CA ASP A 22 1.33 -1.05 11.69
C ASP A 22 1.43 -1.20 13.23
N VAL A 23 0.58 -0.50 13.98
CA VAL A 23 0.53 -0.56 15.45
C VAL A 23 -0.39 -1.66 15.96
N ASP A 24 -1.50 -1.91 15.26
CA ASP A 24 -2.56 -2.80 15.73
C ASP A 24 -2.37 -4.24 15.25
N ILE A 25 -2.39 -5.18 16.19
CA ILE A 25 -2.50 -6.60 15.88
C ILE A 25 -3.98 -6.86 15.69
N LEU A 26 -4.50 -6.87 14.45
CA LEU A 26 -5.95 -7.13 14.29
C LEU A 26 -6.28 -8.46 15.01
N PRO A 27 -7.21 -8.48 15.97
CA PRO A 27 -7.53 -9.70 16.70
C PRO A 27 -7.93 -10.79 15.71
N MET A 28 -7.29 -11.96 15.81
CA MET A 28 -7.62 -13.10 14.94
C MET A 28 -8.82 -13.83 15.49
N ASP A 29 -9.76 -14.14 14.61
CA ASP A 29 -10.79 -15.14 14.89
C ASP A 29 -10.50 -16.48 14.19
N LYS A 30 -11.42 -17.43 14.37
CA LYS A 30 -11.32 -18.78 13.79
C LYS A 30 -11.29 -18.77 12.26
N LEU A 31 -11.97 -17.82 11.63
CA LEU A 31 -11.98 -17.71 10.16
C LEU A 31 -10.62 -17.22 9.66
N ASP A 32 -10.00 -16.29 10.36
CA ASP A 32 -8.65 -15.83 10.02
C ASP A 32 -7.64 -16.97 10.15
N ALA A 33 -7.69 -17.74 11.24
CA ALA A 33 -6.83 -18.91 11.43
C ALA A 33 -6.99 -19.95 10.31
N PHE A 34 -8.24 -20.23 9.90
CA PHE A 34 -8.54 -21.11 8.77
C PHE A 34 -7.95 -20.59 7.45
N LEU A 35 -8.14 -19.31 7.13
CA LEU A 35 -7.64 -18.69 5.90
C LEU A 35 -6.12 -18.73 5.84
N LEU A 36 -5.43 -18.46 6.95
CA LEU A 36 -3.97 -18.52 7.03
C LEU A 36 -3.43 -19.92 6.82
N SER A 37 -4.04 -20.92 7.46
CA SER A 37 -3.69 -22.33 7.26
C SER A 37 -3.78 -22.71 5.78
N ARG A 38 -4.86 -22.28 5.11
CA ARG A 38 -5.06 -22.50 3.68
C ARG A 38 -4.05 -21.76 2.80
N MET A 39 -3.75 -20.51 3.11
CA MET A 39 -2.75 -19.74 2.36
C MET A 39 -1.35 -20.36 2.48
N TYR A 40 -1.00 -20.86 3.67
CA TYR A 40 0.25 -21.56 3.91
C TYR A 40 0.33 -22.88 3.13
N SER A 41 -0.74 -23.71 3.18
CA SER A 41 -0.75 -24.99 2.46
C SER A 41 -0.70 -24.82 0.94
N GLN A 42 -1.16 -23.69 0.42
CA GLN A 42 -1.08 -23.32 -1.00
C GLN A 42 0.25 -22.66 -1.40
N GLY A 43 1.22 -22.54 -0.48
CA GLY A 43 2.50 -21.88 -0.75
C GLY A 43 2.40 -20.37 -1.00
N GLN A 44 1.28 -19.74 -0.63
CA GLN A 44 1.10 -18.28 -0.73
C GLN A 44 1.83 -17.53 0.40
N LEU A 45 2.33 -18.27 1.40
CA LEU A 45 3.13 -17.78 2.52
C LEU A 45 4.41 -18.63 2.64
N HIS A 46 5.58 -18.00 2.82
CA HIS A 46 6.89 -18.69 2.85
C HIS A 46 7.49 -18.77 4.27
N PRO A 47 8.16 -19.86 4.69
CA PRO A 47 8.90 -19.93 5.96
C PRO A 47 10.10 -18.95 6.03
N GLY A 48 10.55 -18.59 7.23
CA GLY A 48 11.83 -17.87 7.44
C GLY A 48 11.78 -16.33 7.35
N TRP A 49 10.83 -15.75 6.62
CA TRP A 49 10.48 -14.32 6.75
C TRP A 49 9.71 -14.02 8.06
N ASN A 50 9.60 -15.03 8.95
CA ASN A 50 8.37 -15.36 9.66
C ASN A 50 8.48 -15.98 11.09
N SER A 51 9.58 -15.79 11.84
CA SER A 51 9.69 -16.04 13.32
C SER A 51 9.43 -14.84 14.31
N ARG A 52 8.19 -14.42 14.65
CA ARG A 52 7.94 -13.52 15.83
C ARG A 52 6.89 -14.16 16.73
N SER A 53 7.00 -13.91 18.02
CA SER A 53 6.12 -14.42 19.07
C SER A 53 4.77 -13.71 19.10
N ILE A 54 3.77 -14.36 19.71
CA ILE A 54 2.46 -13.76 20.03
C ILE A 54 2.67 -12.43 20.78
N GLY A 55 1.93 -11.38 20.39
CA GLY A 55 2.02 -10.03 20.99
C GLY A 55 3.07 -9.09 20.37
N GLN A 56 3.86 -9.54 19.39
CA GLN A 56 4.82 -8.68 18.68
C GLN A 56 4.17 -7.97 17.48
N LYS A 57 4.53 -6.70 17.27
CA LYS A 57 3.98 -5.84 16.21
C LYS A 57 4.13 -6.46 14.81
N VAL A 58 3.07 -6.30 14.00
CA VAL A 58 2.98 -6.70 12.59
C VAL A 58 3.77 -5.71 11.72
N ILE A 59 4.31 -6.19 10.59
CA ILE A 59 4.88 -5.31 9.57
C ILE A 59 3.96 -5.34 8.37
N THR A 60 3.46 -4.21 7.94
CA THR A 60 2.64 -4.17 6.72
C THR A 60 3.56 -4.13 5.50
N ASN A 61 3.28 -4.95 4.48
CA ASN A 61 3.95 -4.82 3.19
C ASN A 61 3.41 -3.58 2.48
N GLY A 62 4.27 -2.57 2.24
CA GLY A 62 3.84 -1.30 1.65
C GLY A 62 3.20 -1.44 0.27
N GLU A 63 3.77 -2.27 -0.61
CA GLU A 63 3.20 -2.56 -1.92
C GLU A 63 1.82 -3.21 -1.80
N ALA A 64 1.71 -4.23 -0.95
CA ALA A 64 0.45 -4.94 -0.77
C ALA A 64 -0.63 -4.04 -0.15
N PHE A 65 -0.23 -3.16 0.78
CA PHE A 65 -1.11 -2.15 1.36
C PHE A 65 -1.64 -1.21 0.28
N VAL A 66 -0.76 -0.63 -0.54
CA VAL A 66 -1.15 0.25 -1.64
C VAL A 66 -2.08 -0.45 -2.62
N GLN A 67 -1.77 -1.68 -3.02
CA GLN A 67 -2.67 -2.46 -3.86
C GLN A 67 -4.04 -2.67 -3.20
N ALA A 68 -4.13 -2.80 -1.87
CA ALA A 68 -5.39 -3.00 -1.15
C ALA A 68 -6.25 -1.74 -1.04
N ILE A 69 -5.63 -0.56 -0.99
CA ILE A 69 -6.35 0.72 -0.95
C ILE A 69 -6.60 1.31 -2.34
N LEU A 70 -5.79 0.95 -3.33
CA LEU A 70 -5.89 1.39 -4.72
C LEU A 70 -5.72 0.16 -5.60
N PRO A 71 -6.75 -0.69 -5.72
CA PRO A 71 -6.71 -1.81 -6.65
C PRO A 71 -6.34 -1.31 -8.04
N PHE A 72 -5.66 -2.15 -8.83
CA PHE A 72 -5.08 -1.80 -10.12
C PHE A 72 -3.87 -0.85 -10.08
N SER A 73 -3.27 -0.60 -8.91
CA SER A 73 -2.01 0.14 -8.81
C SER A 73 -0.81 -0.68 -9.32
N ALA A 74 0.01 -0.05 -10.14
CA ALA A 74 1.30 -0.55 -10.57
C ALA A 74 2.40 -0.16 -9.56
N CYS A 75 2.96 -1.13 -8.83
CA CYS A 75 3.97 -0.87 -7.80
C CYS A 75 5.39 -1.32 -8.18
N TRP A 76 5.63 -1.68 -9.44
CA TRP A 76 6.98 -2.01 -9.91
C TRP A 76 7.78 -0.74 -10.19
N TYR A 77 9.07 -0.80 -9.88
CA TYR A 77 10.00 0.28 -10.14
C TYR A 77 10.72 0.05 -11.46
N GLU A 78 10.88 1.11 -12.26
CA GLU A 78 11.65 1.09 -13.49
C GLU A 78 12.74 2.17 -13.46
N ALA A 79 13.98 1.75 -13.19
CA ALA A 79 15.11 2.66 -12.98
C ALA A 79 15.33 3.62 -14.16
N LYS A 80 15.21 3.11 -15.40
CA LYS A 80 15.45 3.88 -16.64
C LYS A 80 14.49 5.06 -16.84
N ASN A 81 13.30 4.98 -16.24
CA ASN A 81 12.24 5.98 -16.37
C ASN A 81 12.04 6.76 -15.06
N SER A 82 13.00 6.69 -14.14
CA SER A 82 12.93 7.37 -12.85
C SER A 82 13.56 8.76 -12.88
N THR A 83 12.99 9.69 -12.12
CA THR A 83 13.48 11.07 -11.97
C THR A 83 13.89 11.35 -10.53
N PHE A 84 14.90 12.17 -10.31
CA PHE A 84 15.26 12.59 -8.95
C PHE A 84 14.26 13.63 -8.43
N GLU A 85 13.72 13.41 -7.23
CA GLU A 85 12.76 14.29 -6.57
C GLU A 85 13.03 14.37 -5.05
N TYR A 86 12.65 15.49 -4.43
CA TYR A 86 12.57 15.59 -2.98
C TYR A 86 11.16 15.24 -2.50
N VAL A 87 11.03 14.05 -1.91
CA VAL A 87 9.76 13.45 -1.52
C VAL A 87 9.47 13.72 -0.04
N ASP A 88 8.24 14.11 0.26
CA ASP A 88 7.78 14.23 1.64
C ASP A 88 7.67 12.82 2.26
N PRO A 89 8.40 12.52 3.35
CA PRO A 89 8.39 11.18 3.94
C PRO A 89 7.03 10.78 4.53
N PHE A 90 6.12 11.74 4.80
CA PHE A 90 4.77 11.45 5.25
C PHE A 90 3.90 10.88 4.12
N HIS A 91 4.25 11.13 2.85
CA HIS A 91 3.57 10.56 1.68
C HIS A 91 4.09 9.19 1.24
N VAL A 92 5.11 8.64 1.93
CA VAL A 92 5.76 7.39 1.56
C VAL A 92 5.21 6.22 2.37
N VAL A 93 4.59 5.25 1.71
CA VAL A 93 4.26 3.96 2.29
C VAL A 93 5.49 3.06 2.26
N ALA A 94 6.08 2.87 3.44
CA ALA A 94 7.17 1.92 3.67
C ALA A 94 6.72 0.76 4.58
N GLY A 95 7.47 -0.34 4.52
CA GLY A 95 7.36 -1.39 5.53
C GLY A 95 7.95 -0.91 6.85
N ALA A 96 7.31 -1.25 7.97
CA ALA A 96 7.84 -0.96 9.30
C ALA A 96 9.14 -1.76 9.54
N TYR A 97 10.29 -1.08 9.59
CA TYR A 97 11.54 -1.68 10.04
C TYR A 97 11.79 -1.33 11.50
N TYR A 98 11.96 -2.37 12.32
CA TYR A 98 12.30 -2.26 13.73
C TYR A 98 13.80 -2.54 13.87
N GLY A 99 14.53 -1.64 14.53
CA GLY A 99 15.96 -1.82 14.81
C GLY A 99 16.89 -0.80 14.17
N VAL A 100 16.37 0.29 13.57
CA VAL A 100 17.22 1.46 13.30
C VAL A 100 17.57 2.08 14.65
N PRO A 101 18.87 2.32 14.96
CA PRO A 101 19.24 3.00 16.19
C PRO A 101 18.55 4.37 16.25
N THR A 102 17.99 4.70 17.41
CA THR A 102 17.47 6.04 17.66
C THR A 102 18.65 7.00 17.67
N LEU A 103 18.78 7.79 16.61
CA LEU A 103 19.81 8.81 16.49
C LEU A 103 19.36 10.07 17.25
N SER A 104 20.31 10.82 17.82
CA SER A 104 20.03 12.20 18.20
C SER A 104 19.73 13.05 16.96
N ALA A 105 19.05 14.19 17.12
CA ALA A 105 18.72 15.07 15.98
C ALA A 105 19.97 15.45 15.16
N ALA A 106 21.07 15.81 15.83
CA ALA A 106 22.32 16.20 15.16
C ALA A 106 23.01 15.04 14.43
N GLU A 107 22.94 13.81 14.95
CA GLU A 107 23.43 12.62 14.26
C GLU A 107 22.54 12.27 13.07
N GLY A 108 21.22 12.37 13.25
CA GLY A 108 20.23 12.15 12.21
C GLY A 108 20.44 13.10 11.03
N ASP A 109 20.64 14.39 11.28
CA ASP A 109 20.91 15.40 10.25
C ASP A 109 22.19 15.08 9.47
N LYS A 110 23.29 14.73 10.16
CA LYS A 110 24.55 14.34 9.49
C LYS A 110 24.37 13.11 8.60
N VAL A 111 23.63 12.10 9.09
CA VAL A 111 23.32 10.90 8.30
C VAL A 111 22.45 11.27 7.11
N ALA A 112 21.44 12.12 7.28
CA ALA A 112 20.58 12.58 6.20
C ALA A 112 21.37 13.35 5.12
N ASP A 113 22.30 14.21 5.51
CA ASP A 113 23.16 14.94 4.56
C ASP A 113 24.02 14.01 3.70
N VAL A 114 24.60 12.96 4.30
CA VAL A 114 25.36 11.94 3.55
C VAL A 114 24.44 11.20 2.58
N LEU A 115 23.27 10.78 3.04
CA LEU A 115 22.30 10.06 2.20
C LEU A 115 21.76 10.91 1.05
N ASP A 116 21.50 12.19 1.27
CA ASP A 116 21.06 13.13 0.23
C ASP A 116 22.16 13.40 -0.80
N ALA A 117 23.42 13.48 -0.36
CA ALA A 117 24.57 13.61 -1.25
C ALA A 117 24.75 12.33 -2.12
N GLN A 118 24.57 11.15 -1.52
CA GLN A 118 24.60 9.88 -2.24
C GLN A 118 23.47 9.77 -3.26
N ALA A 119 22.23 10.12 -2.89
CA ALA A 119 21.07 10.00 -3.77
C ALA A 119 21.19 10.84 -5.07
N LYS A 120 21.96 11.92 -5.05
CA LYS A 120 22.24 12.75 -6.24
C LYS A 120 23.27 12.13 -7.18
N ASN A 121 24.25 11.42 -6.63
CA ASN A 121 25.45 11.00 -7.35
C ASN A 121 25.49 9.50 -7.69
N ASP A 122 24.76 8.68 -6.93
CA ASP A 122 24.78 7.22 -7.04
C ASP A 122 23.37 6.67 -7.31
N GLU A 123 23.19 6.04 -8.47
CA GLU A 123 21.91 5.42 -8.85
C GLU A 123 21.64 4.11 -8.10
N SER A 124 22.68 3.45 -7.56
CA SER A 124 22.60 2.11 -6.99
C SER A 124 22.26 2.09 -5.50
N GLU A 125 22.74 3.07 -4.72
CA GLU A 125 22.49 3.16 -3.27
C GLU A 125 21.44 4.22 -2.88
N GLY A 126 20.72 4.76 -3.86
CA GLY A 126 19.65 5.76 -3.66
C GLY A 126 18.35 5.19 -3.05
N ALA A 127 17.50 6.08 -2.53
CA ALA A 127 16.12 5.72 -2.24
C ALA A 127 15.34 5.63 -3.56
N HIS A 128 14.64 4.53 -3.81
CA HIS A 128 13.87 4.31 -5.04
C HIS A 128 12.40 4.14 -4.70
N TYR A 129 11.58 5.04 -5.21
CA TYR A 129 10.15 5.12 -4.92
C TYR A 129 9.32 5.00 -6.20
N VAL A 130 8.11 4.47 -6.06
CA VAL A 130 7.10 4.45 -7.11
C VAL A 130 5.97 5.39 -6.69
N ARG A 131 5.73 6.46 -7.45
CA ARG A 131 4.56 7.32 -7.27
C ARG A 131 3.38 6.70 -7.99
N ILE A 132 2.25 6.56 -7.31
CA ILE A 132 1.05 5.91 -7.86
C ILE A 132 0.17 6.94 -8.57
N GLY A 133 0.08 6.86 -9.89
CA GLY A 133 -0.78 7.73 -10.69
C GLY A 133 -0.54 9.20 -10.40
N GLU A 134 -1.63 9.94 -10.23
CA GLU A 134 -1.58 11.37 -9.91
C GLU A 134 -1.52 11.64 -8.40
N PHE A 135 -1.68 10.60 -7.57
CA PHE A 135 -1.68 10.73 -6.12
C PHE A 135 -0.30 11.14 -5.60
N SER A 136 -0.27 11.95 -4.55
CA SER A 136 0.93 12.17 -3.74
C SER A 136 1.17 10.97 -2.81
N LEU A 137 1.16 9.76 -3.37
CA LEU A 137 1.33 8.51 -2.65
C LEU A 137 2.49 7.74 -3.27
N TYR A 138 3.50 7.44 -2.45
CA TYR A 138 4.73 6.81 -2.88
C TYR A 138 4.89 5.45 -2.21
N VAL A 139 5.36 4.45 -2.95
CA VAL A 139 5.73 3.15 -2.41
C VAL A 139 7.24 3.01 -2.44
N ALA A 140 7.85 2.73 -1.29
CA ALA A 140 9.30 2.50 -1.25
C ALA A 140 9.67 1.12 -1.78
N SER A 141 10.33 1.05 -2.95
CA SER A 141 10.96 -0.19 -3.43
C SER A 141 12.29 -0.42 -2.73
N GLU A 142 13.12 0.63 -2.64
CA GLU A 142 14.37 0.67 -1.86
C GLU A 142 14.42 1.85 -0.88
N GLY A 143 15.30 1.79 0.12
CA GLY A 143 15.47 2.88 1.09
C GLY A 143 14.35 3.01 2.14
N LYS A 144 13.62 1.91 2.42
CA LYS A 144 12.54 1.85 3.43
C LYS A 144 12.97 2.36 4.81
N ASN A 145 14.21 2.08 5.22
CA ASN A 145 14.80 2.48 6.50
C ASN A 145 15.03 3.99 6.62
N ARG A 146 15.12 4.71 5.48
CA ARG A 146 15.32 6.16 5.46
C ARG A 146 14.03 6.89 5.79
N VAL A 147 12.87 6.29 5.53
CA VAL A 147 11.57 6.96 5.71
C VAL A 147 11.35 7.38 7.15
N SER A 148 11.63 6.51 8.14
CA SER A 148 11.46 6.86 9.56
C SER A 148 12.41 7.98 10.00
N LEU A 149 13.69 7.89 9.62
CA LEU A 149 14.69 8.92 9.92
C LEU A 149 14.22 10.30 9.44
N TYR A 150 13.76 10.39 8.19
CA TYR A 150 13.36 11.68 7.62
C TYR A 150 12.02 12.20 8.15
N ARG A 151 11.12 11.32 8.62
CA ARG A 151 9.93 11.75 9.38
C ARG A 151 10.31 12.39 10.70
N ASP A 152 11.21 11.75 11.45
CA ASP A 152 11.68 12.24 12.74
C ASP A 152 12.36 13.62 12.59
N LEU A 153 13.14 13.79 11.52
CA LEU A 153 13.78 15.07 11.17
C LEU A 153 12.84 16.08 10.50
N LYS A 154 11.61 15.69 10.12
CA LYS A 154 10.67 16.51 9.34
C LYS A 154 11.30 17.09 8.06
N ARG A 155 12.11 16.28 7.38
CA ARG A 155 12.89 16.66 6.19
C ARG A 155 12.44 15.85 4.98
N LYS A 156 12.50 16.44 3.79
CA LYS A 156 12.24 15.72 2.52
C LYS A 156 13.39 14.77 2.17
N ILE A 157 13.06 13.62 1.58
CA ILE A 157 14.04 12.60 1.15
C ILE A 157 14.42 12.84 -0.31
N GLY A 158 15.72 12.92 -0.62
CA GLY A 158 16.19 12.78 -2.00
C GLY A 158 15.99 11.34 -2.50
N ALA A 159 15.14 11.15 -3.51
CA ALA A 159 14.81 9.83 -4.04
C ALA A 159 14.69 9.83 -5.57
N ARG A 160 14.93 8.67 -6.18
CA ARG A 160 14.56 8.40 -7.57
C ARG A 160 13.13 7.89 -7.60
N VAL A 161 12.27 8.59 -8.32
CA VAL A 161 10.84 8.36 -8.39
C VAL A 161 10.49 7.87 -9.79
N PHE A 162 9.90 6.68 -9.86
CA PHE A 162 9.21 6.22 -11.06
C PHE A 162 7.72 6.56 -10.92
N ASN A 163 7.17 7.29 -11.90
CA ASN A 163 5.75 7.63 -11.94
C ASN A 163 4.98 6.49 -12.60
N SER A 164 4.33 5.64 -11.80
CA SER A 164 3.51 4.56 -12.33
C SER A 164 2.12 5.07 -12.73
N SER A 165 1.55 4.48 -13.78
CA SER A 165 0.18 4.82 -14.19
C SER A 165 -0.85 4.23 -13.23
N TYR A 166 -1.92 4.98 -12.97
CA TYR A 166 -3.16 4.47 -12.36
C TYR A 166 -4.32 4.64 -13.36
N PRO A 167 -5.32 3.74 -13.38
CA PRO A 167 -6.48 3.92 -14.25
C PRO A 167 -7.19 5.26 -14.03
N PRO A 168 -7.55 5.99 -15.09
CA PRO A 168 -8.41 7.16 -14.98
C PRO A 168 -9.71 6.83 -14.26
N SER A 169 -10.26 7.78 -13.50
CA SER A 169 -11.46 7.56 -12.69
C SER A 169 -12.69 7.12 -13.50
N HIS A 170 -12.83 7.57 -14.76
CA HIS A 170 -13.90 7.14 -15.66
C HIS A 170 -13.75 5.69 -16.18
N HIS A 171 -12.60 5.05 -15.96
CA HIS A 171 -12.39 3.62 -16.19
C HIS A 171 -12.65 2.78 -14.94
N LEU A 172 -13.06 3.40 -13.83
CA LEU A 172 -13.29 2.75 -12.56
C LEU A 172 -14.74 2.95 -12.11
N GLN A 173 -15.25 2.01 -11.33
CA GLN A 173 -16.59 2.10 -10.76
C GLN A 173 -16.63 1.42 -9.38
N LEU A 174 -17.12 2.13 -8.37
CA LEU A 174 -17.39 1.57 -7.05
C LEU A 174 -18.69 0.76 -7.10
N VAL A 175 -18.70 -0.44 -6.53
CA VAL A 175 -19.91 -1.28 -6.47
C VAL A 175 -20.14 -1.81 -5.06
N ARG A 176 -21.40 -1.84 -4.63
CA ARG A 176 -21.80 -2.50 -3.38
C ARG A 176 -21.96 -3.99 -3.63
N THR A 177 -21.41 -4.81 -2.74
CA THR A 177 -21.50 -6.27 -2.83
C THR A 177 -22.73 -6.76 -2.05
N LEU A 178 -23.51 -7.64 -2.65
CA LEU A 178 -24.68 -8.27 -2.03
C LEU A 178 -24.40 -9.74 -1.70
N PRO A 179 -24.97 -10.29 -0.61
CA PRO A 179 -25.89 -9.62 0.32
C PRO A 179 -25.20 -8.86 1.47
N PHE A 180 -23.86 -8.93 1.57
CA PHE A 180 -23.14 -8.54 2.79
C PHE A 180 -22.78 -7.05 2.91
N GLY A 181 -23.08 -6.23 1.90
CA GLY A 181 -22.91 -4.78 1.95
C GLY A 181 -21.46 -4.29 1.87
N GLY A 182 -20.52 -5.14 1.43
CA GLY A 182 -19.13 -4.75 1.20
C GLY A 182 -18.99 -3.82 -0.01
N VAL A 183 -17.76 -3.38 -0.29
CA VAL A 183 -17.46 -2.50 -1.42
C VAL A 183 -16.35 -3.12 -2.26
N ALA A 184 -16.47 -3.01 -3.57
CA ALA A 184 -15.47 -3.44 -4.52
C ALA A 184 -15.24 -2.38 -5.60
N LEU A 185 -14.06 -2.41 -6.22
CA LEU A 185 -13.69 -1.58 -7.34
C LEU A 185 -13.74 -2.39 -8.62
N ARG A 186 -14.56 -1.94 -9.57
CA ARG A 186 -14.64 -2.51 -10.92
C ARG A 186 -13.81 -1.70 -11.89
N TYR A 187 -13.04 -2.37 -12.73
CA TYR A 187 -12.41 -1.78 -13.90
C TYR A 187 -13.34 -1.91 -15.12
N ILE A 188 -13.80 -0.79 -15.65
CA ILE A 188 -14.69 -0.69 -16.81
C ILE A 188 -14.00 -0.14 -18.06
N GLY A 189 -12.67 -0.02 -18.04
CA GLY A 189 -11.87 0.40 -19.18
C GLY A 189 -11.70 -0.70 -20.25
N ASN A 190 -11.20 -0.29 -21.42
CA ASN A 190 -11.05 -1.18 -22.57
C ASN A 190 -9.90 -2.18 -22.44
N GLN A 191 -8.96 -1.98 -21.51
CA GLN A 191 -7.76 -2.82 -21.34
C GLN A 191 -7.91 -3.84 -20.20
N GLN A 192 -8.90 -4.73 -20.30
CA GLN A 192 -9.19 -5.73 -19.26
C GLN A 192 -8.00 -6.66 -18.95
N GLY A 193 -7.16 -6.97 -19.95
CA GLY A 193 -5.94 -7.77 -19.73
C GLY A 193 -4.88 -7.09 -18.85
N PHE A 194 -4.88 -5.76 -18.76
CA PHE A 194 -4.03 -5.02 -17.84
C PHE A 194 -4.58 -5.14 -16.41
N ALA A 195 -5.88 -4.89 -16.22
CA ALA A 195 -6.55 -4.98 -14.93
C ALA A 195 -6.35 -6.35 -14.25
N ASN A 196 -6.51 -7.43 -15.01
CA ASN A 196 -6.32 -8.80 -14.52
C ASN A 196 -4.89 -9.08 -14.02
N ARG A 197 -3.88 -8.53 -14.67
CA ARG A 197 -2.47 -8.72 -14.25
C ARG A 197 -2.16 -8.02 -12.93
N LEU A 198 -2.86 -6.94 -12.62
CA LEU A 198 -2.61 -6.12 -11.43
C LEU A 198 -3.43 -6.54 -10.21
N GLN A 199 -4.63 -7.10 -10.38
CA GLN A 199 -5.49 -7.49 -9.26
C GLN A 199 -4.95 -8.64 -8.41
N ARG A 200 -4.13 -9.53 -8.99
CA ARG A 200 -3.47 -10.68 -8.32
C ARG A 200 -4.37 -11.34 -7.24
N TRP A 201 -4.02 -11.19 -5.97
CA TRP A 201 -4.60 -11.88 -4.81
C TRP A 201 -5.90 -11.25 -4.27
N GLN A 202 -6.30 -10.09 -4.80
CA GLN A 202 -7.50 -9.35 -4.41
C GLN A 202 -8.66 -9.53 -5.39
N ALA A 203 -8.39 -10.21 -6.52
CA ALA A 203 -9.37 -10.45 -7.57
C ALA A 203 -10.58 -11.22 -7.02
N VAL A 204 -11.75 -10.64 -7.26
CA VAL A 204 -13.05 -11.22 -6.98
C VAL A 204 -13.64 -11.84 -8.25
N SER A 205 -13.52 -11.12 -9.37
CA SER A 205 -13.80 -11.55 -10.74
C SER A 205 -12.78 -10.88 -11.68
N MET A 206 -12.88 -11.13 -13.00
CA MET A 206 -11.90 -10.67 -14.01
C MET A 206 -11.74 -9.13 -14.14
N ASP A 207 -12.53 -8.37 -13.40
CA ASP A 207 -12.60 -6.92 -13.46
C ASP A 207 -12.89 -6.30 -12.09
N LEU A 208 -12.98 -7.10 -11.02
CA LEU A 208 -13.50 -6.65 -9.73
C LEU A 208 -12.53 -6.98 -8.60
N ALA A 209 -12.17 -5.98 -7.80
CA ALA A 209 -11.28 -6.13 -6.65
C ALA A 209 -11.99 -5.68 -5.37
N ALA A 210 -11.79 -6.42 -4.29
CA ALA A 210 -12.34 -6.03 -2.99
C ALA A 210 -11.69 -4.74 -2.46
N ILE A 211 -12.51 -3.87 -1.84
CA ILE A 211 -12.03 -2.70 -1.09
C ILE A 211 -12.32 -2.92 0.39
N PRO A 212 -11.33 -3.38 1.18
CA PRO A 212 -11.55 -3.75 2.59
C PRO A 212 -11.61 -2.57 3.56
N PHE A 213 -11.34 -1.34 3.09
CA PHE A 213 -11.18 -0.14 3.91
C PHE A 213 -12.07 1.01 3.43
N SER A 214 -12.79 1.65 4.36
CA SER A 214 -13.64 2.79 4.06
C SER A 214 -12.86 4.02 3.57
N GLU A 215 -11.62 4.18 4.04
CA GLU A 215 -10.68 5.22 3.66
C GLU A 215 -10.35 5.15 2.16
N SER A 216 -10.25 3.94 1.62
CA SER A 216 -10.03 3.72 0.18
C SER A 216 -11.23 4.15 -0.64
N VAL A 217 -12.46 3.88 -0.17
CA VAL A 217 -13.69 4.35 -0.82
C VAL A 217 -13.70 5.88 -0.90
N ARG A 218 -13.38 6.57 0.21
CA ARG A 218 -13.33 8.04 0.25
C ARG A 218 -12.26 8.62 -0.68
N LEU A 219 -11.08 7.98 -0.75
CA LEU A 219 -10.04 8.37 -1.70
C LEU A 219 -10.49 8.22 -3.15
N LEU A 220 -11.15 7.11 -3.49
CA LEU A 220 -11.64 6.85 -4.85
C LEU A 220 -12.77 7.81 -5.23
N GLU A 221 -13.66 8.15 -4.30
CA GLU A 221 -14.67 9.20 -4.50
C GLU A 221 -14.03 10.57 -4.73
N ALA A 222 -13.01 10.93 -3.94
CA ALA A 222 -12.24 12.16 -4.13
C ALA A 222 -11.52 12.19 -5.49
N TYR A 223 -11.04 11.04 -5.96
CA TYR A 223 -10.47 10.84 -7.30
C TYR A 223 -11.50 10.95 -8.43
N GLY A 224 -12.80 10.94 -8.10
CA GLY A 224 -13.91 11.08 -9.04
C GLY A 224 -14.46 9.76 -9.56
N VAL A 225 -14.21 8.65 -8.88
CA VAL A 225 -14.81 7.34 -9.21
C VAL A 225 -16.27 7.36 -8.82
N ASN A 226 -17.14 6.99 -9.76
CA ASN A 226 -18.58 6.96 -9.55
C ASN A 226 -19.06 5.59 -9.05
N TRP A 227 -20.21 5.60 -8.36
CA TRP A 227 -20.90 4.37 -7.96
C TRP A 227 -21.65 3.75 -9.14
N GLY A 228 -21.61 2.42 -9.21
CA GLY A 228 -22.34 1.58 -10.16
C GLY A 228 -23.49 0.83 -9.52
N ARG A 229 -24.03 -0.13 -10.29
CA ARG A 229 -25.03 -1.07 -9.79
C ARG A 229 -24.40 -2.03 -8.79
N SER A 230 -25.13 -2.36 -7.74
CA SER A 230 -24.74 -3.41 -6.79
C SER A 230 -24.56 -4.75 -7.49
N GLN A 231 -23.65 -5.57 -6.98
CA GLN A 231 -23.32 -6.88 -7.56
C GLN A 231 -23.45 -7.98 -6.52
N TRP A 232 -24.07 -9.08 -6.92
CA TRP A 232 -24.13 -10.29 -6.10
C TRP A 232 -22.76 -10.93 -6.00
N LEU A 233 -22.26 -11.04 -4.78
CA LEU A 233 -20.95 -11.58 -4.47
C LEU A 233 -20.94 -12.21 -3.08
N ILE A 234 -21.28 -13.49 -3.04
CA ILE A 234 -21.37 -14.26 -1.79
C ILE A 234 -20.01 -14.38 -1.08
N GLY A 235 -18.91 -14.35 -1.84
CA GLY A 235 -17.56 -14.47 -1.30
C GLY A 235 -16.96 -13.19 -0.69
N SER A 236 -17.65 -12.04 -0.74
CA SER A 236 -17.04 -10.74 -0.43
C SER A 236 -16.40 -10.67 0.98
N PRO A 237 -17.05 -11.16 2.06
CA PRO A 237 -16.46 -11.06 3.39
C PRO A 237 -15.18 -11.88 3.55
N PHE A 238 -15.10 -13.03 2.86
CA PHE A 238 -13.92 -13.88 2.86
C PHE A 238 -12.75 -13.21 2.13
N ILE A 239 -13.03 -12.52 1.01
CA ILE A 239 -12.01 -11.83 0.24
C ILE A 239 -11.50 -10.62 1.03
N ASP A 240 -12.38 -9.81 1.62
CA ASP A 240 -11.97 -8.67 2.45
C ASP A 240 -11.01 -9.09 3.57
N ARG A 241 -11.34 -10.18 4.26
CA ARG A 241 -10.49 -10.77 5.30
C ARG A 241 -9.18 -11.28 4.74
N LYS A 242 -9.21 -12.03 3.63
CA LYS A 242 -8.00 -12.49 2.95
C LYS A 242 -7.09 -11.33 2.58
N VAL A 243 -7.66 -10.22 2.10
CA VAL A 243 -6.90 -9.04 1.72
C VAL A 243 -6.21 -8.43 2.95
N LYS A 244 -6.95 -8.24 4.04
CA LYS A 244 -6.40 -7.76 5.33
C LYS A 244 -5.30 -8.67 5.88
N LEU A 245 -5.44 -9.98 5.74
CA LEU A 245 -4.42 -10.94 6.18
C LEU A 245 -3.18 -10.93 5.28
N TYR A 246 -3.33 -10.63 3.98
CA TYR A 246 -2.20 -10.57 3.05
C TYR A 246 -1.36 -9.29 3.20
N ILE A 247 -1.99 -8.13 3.45
CA ILE A 247 -1.25 -6.89 3.71
C ILE A 247 -0.47 -6.95 5.02
N CYS A 248 -1.04 -7.60 6.02
CA CYS A 248 -0.43 -7.82 7.30
C CYS A 248 0.61 -8.94 7.10
N ARG A 249 1.91 -8.62 6.98
CA ARG A 249 2.92 -9.66 7.20
C ARG A 249 2.92 -9.97 8.68
N ARG A 250 2.00 -10.85 9.05
CA ARG A 250 1.94 -11.44 10.36
C ARG A 250 2.91 -12.60 10.36
N LYS A 251 3.83 -12.50 11.29
CA LYS A 251 4.65 -13.60 11.74
C LYS A 251 3.75 -14.55 12.53
N TYR A 252 3.22 -15.58 11.88
CA TYR A 252 2.45 -16.63 12.56
C TYR A 252 3.40 -17.75 12.99
N ALA A 253 3.47 -18.00 14.30
CA ALA A 253 4.09 -19.19 14.85
C ALA A 253 3.04 -20.33 14.90
N ARG A 254 3.55 -21.58 14.85
CA ARG A 254 2.80 -22.78 15.23
C ARG A 254 2.48 -22.76 16.72
#